data_AF-A0A0V0HAB3-F1
#
_entry.id   AF-A0A0V0HAB3-F1
#
_cell.length_a   1.000
_cell.length_b   1.000
_cell.length_c   1.000
_cell.angle_alpha   90.00
_cell.angle_beta   90.00
_cell.angle_gamma   90.00
#
_symmetry.space_group_name_H-M   'P 1'
#
loop_
_entity.id
_entity.type
_entity.pdbx_description
1 polymer ?
#
loop_
_entity_poly.entity_id
_entity_poly.type
_entity_poly.pdbx_seq_one_letter_code
_entity_poly.pdbx_strand_id
1 'polypeptide(L)'
;MQAFQEKDASGNRLLLDVGLWLTQHIKDHFTNVQKMTINMKYIDPTYMIRAIPSNASDNIYCTLLAQSAVHGAMAGFTGFTVGPVNSRHAYIPINRVTETTNTVNMTGRMWARLLASTNQPSFVNHQTVRERVDKETIDAINNMKINST
;
A
#
# COMPACT_ATOMS: atom_id res chain seq x y z
N MET A 1 22.30 8.11 -9.53
CA MET A 1 22.41 7.08 -8.48
C MET A 1 22.33 5.72 -9.16
N GLN A 2 23.41 4.95 -9.11
CA GLN A 2 23.48 3.61 -9.68
C GLN A 2 22.55 2.69 -8.88
N ALA A 3 21.65 1.98 -9.56
CA ALA A 3 20.79 1.00 -8.90
C ALA A 3 21.67 -0.13 -8.39
N PHE A 4 21.88 -0.18 -7.08
CA PHE A 4 22.48 -1.32 -6.39
C PHE A 4 21.60 -2.55 -6.70
N GLN A 5 22.12 -3.48 -7.48
CA GLN A 5 21.41 -4.70 -7.94
C GLN A 5 21.69 -5.89 -7.01
N GLU A 6 21.92 -5.64 -5.72
CA GLU A 6 22.00 -6.74 -4.78
C GLU A 6 20.60 -7.35 -4.56
N LYS A 7 20.59 -8.68 -4.51
CA LYS A 7 19.42 -9.49 -4.19
C LYS A 7 19.68 -10.27 -2.92
N ASP A 8 18.64 -10.53 -2.14
CA ASP A 8 18.73 -11.44 -1.00
C ASP A 8 18.81 -12.91 -1.46
N ALA A 9 18.98 -13.83 -0.50
CA ALA A 9 19.05 -15.27 -0.78
C ALA A 9 17.76 -15.86 -1.39
N SER A 10 16.63 -15.15 -1.26
CA SER A 10 15.34 -15.53 -1.85
C SER A 10 15.12 -14.91 -3.24
N GLY A 11 16.07 -14.10 -3.73
CA GLY A 11 16.00 -13.42 -5.03
C GLY A 11 15.25 -12.09 -5.01
N ASN A 12 14.83 -11.58 -3.85
CA ASN A 12 14.19 -10.27 -3.73
C ASN A 12 15.23 -9.16 -3.90
N ARG A 13 14.84 -8.08 -4.56
CA ARG A 13 15.70 -6.90 -4.70
C ARG A 13 15.87 -6.21 -3.35
N LEU A 14 17.12 -5.96 -2.94
CA LEU A 14 17.41 -5.16 -1.76
C LEU A 14 17.07 -3.69 -2.04
N LEU A 15 16.19 -3.14 -1.21
CA LEU A 15 15.81 -1.74 -1.25
C LEU A 15 16.79 -0.92 -0.41
N LEU A 16 17.13 0.27 -0.90
CA LEU A 16 17.94 1.23 -0.15
C LEU A 16 17.13 1.78 1.04
N ASP A 17 17.82 2.09 2.13
CA ASP A 17 17.21 2.73 3.30
C ASP A 17 16.84 4.18 2.98
N VAL A 18 15.56 4.40 2.70
CA VAL A 18 14.99 5.73 2.41
C VAL A 18 15.00 6.61 3.67
N GLY A 19 14.92 6.04 4.87
CA GLY A 19 14.88 6.79 6.13
C GLY A 19 16.20 7.51 6.41
N LEU A 20 17.32 6.80 6.30
CA LEU A 20 18.66 7.40 6.39
C LEU A 20 18.94 8.37 5.24
N TRP A 21 18.52 8.00 4.02
CA TRP A 21 18.67 8.87 2.85
C TRP A 21 17.94 10.22 3.05
N LEU A 22 16.69 10.19 3.51
CA LEU A 22 15.87 11.38 3.76
C LEU A 22 16.44 12.21 4.92
N THR A 23 16.87 11.53 5.98
CA THR A 23 17.55 12.14 7.14
C THR A 23 18.72 13.01 6.70
N GLN A 24 19.59 12.47 5.85
CA GLN A 24 20.73 13.21 5.33
C GLN A 24 20.30 14.42 4.49
N HIS A 25 19.37 14.23 3.55
CA HIS A 25 18.91 15.30 2.66
C HIS A 25 18.24 16.46 3.43
N ILE A 26 17.49 16.15 4.48
CA ILE A 26 16.89 17.17 5.34
C ILE A 26 18.01 17.96 6.05
N LYS A 27 18.97 17.28 6.68
CA LYS A 27 20.10 17.97 7.35
C LYS A 27 20.88 18.87 6.39
N ASP A 28 21.18 18.37 5.20
CA ASP A 28 21.90 19.11 4.18
C ASP A 28 21.11 20.35 3.71
N HIS A 29 19.80 20.24 3.54
CA HIS A 29 18.94 21.37 3.19
C HIS A 29 18.97 22.48 4.25
N PHE A 30 18.78 22.13 5.53
CA PHE A 30 18.75 23.11 6.61
C PHE A 30 20.14 23.73 6.87
N THR A 31 21.21 22.98 6.63
CA THR A 31 22.59 23.46 6.81
C THR A 31 23.00 24.39 5.66
N ASN A 32 22.76 23.98 4.41
CA ASN A 32 23.29 24.68 3.24
C ASN A 32 22.37 25.81 2.74
N VAL A 33 21.05 25.59 2.76
CA VAL A 33 20.08 26.54 2.18
C VAL A 33 19.59 27.50 3.25
N GLN A 34 19.06 26.98 4.36
CA GLN A 34 18.45 27.81 5.40
C GLN A 34 19.45 28.31 6.46
N LYS A 35 20.66 27.72 6.51
CA LYS A 35 21.72 28.03 7.48
C LYS A 35 21.24 28.00 8.94
N MET A 36 20.40 27.01 9.25
CA MET A 36 19.78 26.84 10.57
C MET A 36 20.26 25.53 11.20
N THR A 37 20.56 25.56 12.50
CA THR A 37 20.87 24.35 13.27
C THR A 37 19.57 23.64 13.65
N ILE A 38 19.49 22.34 13.32
CA ILE A 38 18.34 21.50 13.64
C ILE A 38 18.77 20.32 14.53
N ASN A 39 17.92 19.95 15.48
CA ASN A 39 18.04 18.68 16.19
C ASN A 39 17.10 17.67 15.53
N MET A 40 17.66 16.67 14.87
CA MET A 40 16.87 15.68 14.13
C MET A 40 17.11 14.28 14.70
N LYS A 41 16.02 13.62 15.09
CA LYS A 41 16.02 12.27 15.62
C LYS A 41 15.40 11.32 14.60
N TYR A 42 16.18 10.35 14.15
CA TYR A 42 15.71 9.27 13.31
C TYR A 42 15.27 8.09 14.19
N ILE A 43 14.08 7.55 13.93
CA ILE A 43 13.52 6.40 14.65
C ILE A 43 13.15 5.36 13.59
N ASP A 44 13.76 4.19 13.69
CA ASP A 44 13.39 3.02 12.89
C ASP A 44 12.75 1.95 13.78
N PRO A 45 11.41 1.87 13.82
CA PRO A 45 10.71 0.88 14.61
C PRO A 45 10.50 -0.45 13.87
N THR A 46 11.15 -0.70 12.73
CA THR A 46 10.86 -1.86 11.87
C THR A 46 10.89 -3.19 12.63
N TYR A 47 11.94 -3.45 13.40
CA TYR A 47 12.03 -4.67 14.21
C TYR A 47 11.04 -4.68 15.38
N MET A 48 10.78 -3.53 15.99
CA MET A 48 9.81 -3.43 17.10
C MET A 48 8.41 -3.81 16.63
N ILE A 49 7.99 -3.35 15.45
CA ILE A 49 6.66 -3.63 14.90
C ILE A 49 6.54 -5.10 14.48
N ARG A 50 7.61 -5.70 13.95
CA ARG A 50 7.58 -7.09 13.43
C ARG A 50 7.80 -8.16 14.50
N ALA A 51 8.42 -7.81 15.63
CA ALA A 51 8.77 -8.75 16.70
C ALA A 51 7.86 -8.66 17.94
N ILE A 52 6.90 -7.72 17.95
CA ILE A 52 5.94 -7.60 19.04
C ILE A 52 4.97 -8.80 19.05
N PRO A 53 4.56 -9.32 20.22
CA PRO A 53 3.53 -10.35 20.29
C PRO A 53 2.20 -9.84 19.70
N SER A 54 1.43 -10.78 19.15
CA SER A 54 0.12 -10.53 18.58
C SER A 54 -0.89 -10.04 19.63
N ASN A 55 -1.72 -9.07 19.23
CA ASN A 55 -2.84 -8.62 20.04
C ASN A 55 -4.00 -9.64 20.01
N ALA A 56 -5.04 -9.40 20.82
CA ALA A 56 -6.19 -10.30 20.91
C ALA A 56 -6.92 -10.50 19.57
N SER A 57 -7.10 -9.43 18.78
CA SER A 57 -7.74 -9.51 17.46
C SER A 57 -6.92 -10.33 16.47
N ASP A 58 -5.60 -10.16 16.46
CA ASP A 58 -4.69 -10.90 15.59
C ASP A 58 -4.64 -12.37 15.99
N ASN A 59 -4.69 -12.68 17.30
CA ASN A 59 -4.78 -14.05 17.78
C ASN A 59 -6.03 -14.77 17.29
N ILE A 60 -7.20 -14.11 17.38
CA ILE A 60 -8.46 -14.66 16.86
C ILE A 60 -8.35 -14.84 15.34
N TYR A 61 -7.85 -13.83 14.63
CA TYR A 61 -7.72 -13.87 13.19
C TYR A 61 -6.80 -15.00 12.70
N CYS A 62 -5.61 -15.15 13.29
CA CYS A 62 -4.67 -16.23 12.98
C CYS A 62 -5.27 -17.60 13.28
N THR A 63 -6.04 -17.74 14.36
CA THR A 63 -6.73 -19.00 14.71
C THR A 63 -7.75 -19.38 13.64
N LEU A 64 -8.58 -18.42 13.20
CA LEU A 64 -9.59 -18.65 12.16
C LEU A 64 -8.95 -19.01 10.81
N LEU A 65 -7.87 -18.33 10.43
CA LEU A 65 -7.11 -18.65 9.22
C LEU A 65 -6.53 -20.07 9.28
N ALA A 66 -5.90 -20.43 10.40
CA ALA A 66 -5.28 -21.75 10.58
C ALA A 66 -6.31 -22.89 10.52
N GLN A 67 -7.42 -22.76 11.27
CA GLN A 67 -8.49 -23.76 11.26
C GLN A 67 -9.11 -23.93 9.87
N SER A 68 -9.38 -22.81 9.18
CA SER A 68 -9.92 -22.84 7.82
C SER A 68 -8.99 -23.51 6.83
N ALA A 69 -7.67 -23.27 6.95
CA ALA A 69 -6.65 -23.89 6.10
C ALA A 69 -6.58 -25.40 6.33
N VAL A 70 -6.61 -25.83 7.60
CA VAL A 70 -6.64 -27.26 7.96
C VAL A 70 -7.89 -27.93 7.41
N HIS A 71 -9.08 -27.33 7.58
CA HIS A 71 -10.32 -27.88 7.02
C HIS A 71 -10.26 -28.02 5.50
N GLY A 72 -9.72 -27.02 4.79
CA GLY A 72 -9.58 -27.08 3.34
C GLY A 72 -8.61 -28.17 2.89
N ALA A 73 -7.48 -28.31 3.58
CA ALA A 73 -6.51 -29.37 3.31
C ALA A 73 -7.10 -30.77 3.58
N MET A 74 -7.84 -30.94 4.67
CA MET A 74 -8.50 -32.20 5.03
C MET A 74 -9.64 -32.56 4.06
N ALA A 75 -10.26 -31.56 3.43
CA ALA A 75 -11.23 -31.76 2.34
C ALA A 75 -10.56 -32.13 0.99
N GLY A 76 -9.23 -32.17 0.92
CA GLY A 76 -8.46 -32.52 -0.27
C GLY A 76 -8.16 -31.34 -1.20
N PHE A 77 -8.42 -30.09 -0.79
CA PHE A 77 -8.04 -28.93 -1.58
C PHE A 77 -6.53 -28.66 -1.49
N THR A 78 -5.94 -28.20 -2.60
CA THR A 78 -4.51 -27.86 -2.69
C THR A 78 -4.33 -26.57 -3.50
N GLY A 79 -3.15 -25.94 -3.41
CA GLY A 79 -2.86 -24.73 -4.19
C GLY A 79 -3.69 -23.49 -3.84
N PHE A 80 -4.23 -23.43 -2.62
CA PHE A 80 -5.04 -22.32 -2.12
C PHE A 80 -4.42 -21.66 -0.89
N THR A 81 -4.82 -20.42 -0.63
CA THR A 81 -4.61 -19.72 0.63
C THR A 81 -5.96 -19.33 1.23
N VAL A 82 -5.98 -18.99 2.52
CA VAL A 82 -7.19 -18.54 3.21
C VAL A 82 -7.08 -17.05 3.49
N GLY A 83 -8.16 -16.31 3.28
CA GLY A 83 -8.25 -14.92 3.67
C GLY A 83 -9.69 -14.45 3.83
N PRO A 84 -9.89 -13.32 4.53
CA PRO A 84 -11.18 -12.66 4.59
C PRO A 84 -11.50 -11.98 3.25
N VAL A 85 -12.66 -12.28 2.70
CA VAL A 85 -13.25 -11.62 1.53
C VAL A 85 -14.64 -11.15 1.95
N ASN A 86 -14.87 -9.84 1.95
CA ASN A 86 -16.14 -9.23 2.39
C ASN A 86 -16.64 -9.79 3.73
N SER A 87 -15.76 -9.80 4.74
CA SER A 87 -16.04 -10.29 6.10
C SER A 87 -16.35 -11.79 6.23
N ARG A 88 -16.01 -12.60 5.22
CA ARG A 88 -16.11 -14.07 5.28
C ARG A 88 -14.77 -14.71 4.93
N HIS A 89 -14.39 -15.78 5.62
CA HIS A 89 -13.19 -16.54 5.26
C HIS A 89 -13.46 -17.37 4.00
N ALA A 90 -12.61 -17.21 3.00
CA ALA A 90 -12.72 -17.88 1.71
C ALA A 90 -11.41 -18.58 1.32
N TYR A 91 -11.53 -19.62 0.51
CA TYR A 91 -10.41 -20.27 -0.14
C TYR A 91 -10.10 -19.54 -1.45
N ILE A 92 -8.85 -19.08 -1.57
CA ILE A 92 -8.41 -18.25 -2.69
C ILE A 92 -7.26 -18.98 -3.39
N PRO A 93 -7.39 -19.30 -4.68
CA PRO A 93 -6.30 -19.92 -5.44
C PRO A 93 -5.02 -19.07 -5.42
N ILE A 94 -3.86 -19.69 -5.17
CA ILE A 94 -2.59 -18.95 -5.02
C ILE A 94 -2.24 -18.19 -6.30
N ASN A 95 -2.47 -18.78 -7.47
CA ASN A 95 -2.25 -18.13 -8.76
C ASN A 95 -2.98 -16.78 -8.88
N ARG A 96 -4.22 -16.70 -8.38
CA ARG A 96 -5.01 -15.47 -8.36
C ARG A 96 -4.49 -14.44 -7.37
N VAL A 97 -3.97 -14.87 -6.23
CA VAL A 97 -3.42 -13.96 -5.21
C VAL A 97 -2.13 -13.31 -5.70
N THR A 98 -1.32 -14.04 -6.47
CA THR A 98 -0.05 -13.54 -6.99
C THR A 98 -0.18 -12.65 -8.23
N GLU A 99 -1.34 -12.63 -8.88
CA GLU A 99 -1.58 -11.84 -10.11
C GLU A 99 -1.52 -10.33 -9.83
N THR A 100 -2.04 -9.88 -8.69
CA THR A 100 -2.20 -8.44 -8.40
C THR A 100 -1.83 -8.12 -6.96
N THR A 101 -1.18 -6.98 -6.76
CA THR A 101 -0.89 -6.44 -5.43
C THR A 101 -1.90 -5.35 -5.07
N ASN A 102 -2.30 -5.31 -3.80
CA ASN A 102 -3.17 -4.24 -3.31
C ASN A 102 -2.37 -2.94 -3.16
N THR A 103 -2.73 -1.92 -3.92
CA THR A 103 -2.09 -0.59 -3.88
C THR A 103 -3.01 0.44 -3.25
N VAL A 104 -2.43 1.42 -2.56
CA VAL A 104 -3.21 2.52 -1.97
C VAL A 104 -3.96 3.28 -3.07
N ASN A 105 -5.28 3.40 -2.92
CA ASN A 105 -6.10 4.20 -3.81
C ASN A 105 -5.95 5.70 -3.48
N MET A 106 -5.22 6.44 -4.33
CA MET A 106 -4.98 7.88 -4.20
C MET A 106 -6.24 8.75 -4.34
N THR A 107 -7.32 8.25 -4.96
CA THR A 107 -8.60 8.99 -5.05
C THR A 107 -9.58 8.55 -3.97
N GLY A 108 -9.22 7.58 -3.13
CA GLY A 108 -10.08 7.01 -2.10
C GLY A 108 -10.20 7.88 -0.85
N ARG A 109 -11.26 7.61 -0.07
CA ARG A 109 -11.55 8.30 1.20
C ARG A 109 -10.39 8.26 2.20
N MET A 110 -9.69 7.14 2.30
CA MET A 110 -8.57 6.98 3.23
C MET A 110 -7.42 7.92 2.89
N TRP A 111 -7.09 8.05 1.59
CA TRP A 111 -6.05 8.96 1.13
C TRP A 111 -6.45 10.43 1.32
N ALA A 112 -7.70 10.78 1.02
CA ALA A 112 -8.21 12.13 1.27
C ALA A 112 -8.12 12.51 2.76
N ARG A 113 -8.41 11.57 3.67
CA ARG A 113 -8.27 11.79 5.12
C ARG A 113 -6.80 12.02 5.52
N LEU A 114 -5.86 11.28 4.91
CA LEU A 114 -4.43 11.49 5.15
C LEU A 114 -4.02 12.92 4.73
N LEU A 115 -4.34 13.34 3.50
CA LEU A 115 -4.01 14.68 2.99
C LEU A 115 -4.60 15.79 3.87
N ALA A 116 -5.86 15.65 4.30
CA ALA A 116 -6.50 16.61 5.18
C ALA A 116 -5.82 16.71 6.56
N SER A 117 -5.26 15.61 7.06
CA SER A 117 -4.56 15.58 8.36
C SER A 117 -3.13 16.10 8.31
N THR A 118 -2.40 15.87 7.21
CA THR A 118 -1.00 16.26 7.05
C THR A 118 -0.83 17.61 6.37
N ASN A 119 -1.90 18.13 5.77
CA ASN A 119 -1.92 19.34 4.94
C ASN A 119 -0.88 19.29 3.80
N GLN A 120 -0.53 18.08 3.36
CA GLN A 120 0.38 17.87 2.22
C GLN A 120 -0.33 18.14 0.90
N PRO A 121 0.37 18.63 -0.13
CA PRO A 121 -0.21 18.81 -1.45
C PRO A 121 -0.61 17.47 -2.06
N SER A 122 -1.63 17.49 -2.92
CA SER A 122 -1.99 16.31 -3.71
C SER A 122 -0.86 15.96 -4.67
N PHE A 123 -0.48 14.69 -4.70
CA PHE A 123 0.50 14.15 -5.66
C PHE A 123 -0.13 13.84 -7.03
N VAL A 124 -1.44 14.07 -7.19
CA VAL A 124 -2.10 13.89 -8.47
C VAL A 124 -1.88 15.14 -9.32
N ASN A 125 -1.31 14.96 -10.51
CA ASN A 125 -1.12 16.07 -11.45
C ASN A 125 -2.50 16.66 -11.81
N HIS A 126 -2.69 17.96 -11.58
CA HIS A 126 -3.97 18.63 -11.87
C HIS A 126 -4.42 18.46 -13.32
N GLN A 127 -3.48 18.30 -14.26
CA GLN A 127 -3.79 18.06 -15.67
C GLN A 127 -4.46 16.70 -15.89
N THR A 128 -3.94 15.63 -15.28
CA THR A 128 -4.50 14.28 -15.44
C THR A 128 -5.84 14.10 -14.72
N VAL A 129 -6.09 14.86 -13.64
CA VAL A 129 -7.42 14.89 -13.00
C VAL A 129 -8.45 15.55 -13.91
N ARG A 130 -8.11 16.72 -14.49
CA ARG A 130 -8.99 17.42 -15.43
C ARG A 130 -9.34 16.55 -16.63
N GLU A 131 -8.35 15.92 -17.25
CA GLU A 131 -8.57 15.02 -18.39
C GLU A 131 -9.50 13.84 -18.09
N ARG A 132 -9.47 13.30 -16.86
CA ARG A 132 -10.37 12.22 -16.43
C ARG A 132 -11.80 12.71 -16.22
N VAL A 133 -11.96 13.84 -15.54
CA VAL A 133 -13.27 14.46 -15.33
C VAL A 133 -13.90 14.86 -16.66
N ASP A 134 -13.11 15.43 -17.57
CA ASP A 134 -13.58 15.82 -18.90
C ASP A 134 -14.03 14.59 -19.71
N LYS A 135 -13.28 13.48 -19.65
CA LYS A 135 -13.68 12.20 -20.28
C LYS A 135 -14.96 11.62 -19.68
N GLU A 136 -15.06 11.54 -18.35
CA GLU A 136 -16.27 11.04 -17.68
C GLU A 136 -17.51 11.90 -18.01
N THR A 137 -17.32 13.21 -18.13
CA THR A 137 -18.38 14.15 -18.51
C THR A 137 -18.78 13.96 -19.97
N ILE A 138 -17.82 13.79 -20.89
CA ILE A 138 -18.09 13.51 -22.30
C ILE A 138 -18.82 12.17 -22.48
N ASP A 139 -18.40 11.13 -21.77
CA ASP A 139 -19.02 9.80 -21.84
C ASP A 139 -20.45 9.84 -21.28
N ALA A 140 -20.70 10.58 -20.20
CA ALA A 140 -22.04 10.80 -19.67
C ALA A 140 -22.96 11.56 -20.67
N ILE A 141 -22.44 12.59 -21.33
CA ILE A 141 -23.18 13.35 -22.35
C ILE A 141 -23.51 12.48 -23.56
N ASN A 142 -22.55 11.68 -24.03
CA ASN A 142 -22.75 10.78 -25.18
C ASN A 142 -23.77 9.70 -24.87
N ASN A 143 -23.75 9.13 -23.66
CA ASN A 143 -24.73 8.14 -23.24
C ASN A 143 -26.15 8.70 -23.06
N MET A 144 -26.31 9.99 -22.71
CA MET A 144 -27.63 10.65 -22.68
C MET A 144 -28.21 10.91 -24.08
N LYS A 145 -27.38 11.15 -25.09
CA LYS A 145 -27.84 11.45 -26.47
C LYS A 145 -28.37 10.22 -27.22
N ILE A 146 -28.10 9.00 -26.75
CA ILE A 146 -28.47 7.76 -27.44
C ILE A 146 -29.92 7.31 -27.11
N ASN A 147 -30.58 7.93 -26.12
CA ASN A 147 -31.89 7.48 -25.62
C ASN A 147 -33.10 8.34 -26.07
N SER A 148 -32.98 9.13 -27.14
CA SER A 148 -34.11 9.87 -27.72
C SER A 148 -34.51 9.29 -29.08
N THR A 149 -35.29 8.21 -29.03
CA THR A 149 -36.18 7.75 -30.11
C THR A 149 -37.58 7.62 -29.54
#